data_AF-A0A9W4RC28-F1
#
_entry.id   AF-A0A9W4RC28-F1
#
_cell.length_a   1.000
_cell.length_b   1.000
_cell.length_c   1.000
_cell.angle_alpha   90.00
_cell.angle_beta   90.00
_cell.angle_gamma   90.00
#
_symmetry.space_group_name_H-M   'P 1'
#
loop_
_entity.id
_entity.type
_entity.pdbx_description
1 polymer ?
#
loop_
_entity_poly.entity_id
_entity_poly.type
_entity_poly.pdbx_seq_one_letter_code
_entity_poly.pdbx_strand_id
1 'polypeptide(L)'
;MDGAAFKQALAELGHTQSSFARDHRLPVRTIQNWARSGPPEHMALMLSTMLRQQITPPGAIEFDTEDAGTSDAARALDVTLRSVLQRATRAGWPREVAAAGAITWFARQLANKR
;
A
#
# COMPACT_ATOMS: atom_id res chain seq x y z
N MET A 1 -1.87 -8.37 16.64
CA MET A 1 -3.13 -8.22 15.90
C MET A 1 -4.04 -9.37 16.31
N ASP A 2 -5.24 -9.08 16.80
CA ASP A 2 -6.23 -10.12 17.13
C ASP A 2 -7.09 -10.50 15.92
N GLY A 3 -8.05 -11.42 16.09
CA GLY A 3 -8.91 -11.87 15.01
C GLY A 3 -9.83 -10.80 14.43
N ALA A 4 -10.25 -9.82 15.24
CA ALA A 4 -11.08 -8.71 14.80
C ALA A 4 -10.26 -7.73 13.94
N ALA A 5 -9.08 -7.33 14.42
CA ALA A 5 -8.13 -6.49 13.70
C ALA A 5 -7.65 -7.16 12.40
N PHE A 6 -7.52 -8.49 12.37
CA PHE A 6 -7.21 -9.22 11.14
C PHE A 6 -8.33 -9.11 10.10
N LYS A 7 -9.60 -9.26 10.48
CA LYS A 7 -10.72 -9.11 9.54
C LYS A 7 -10.79 -7.68 8.99
N GLN A 8 -10.57 -6.69 9.86
CA GLN A 8 -10.53 -5.30 9.44
C GLN A 8 -9.39 -5.05 8.45
N ALA A 9 -8.19 -5.55 8.74
CA ALA A 9 -7.04 -5.43 7.84
C ALA A 9 -7.31 -6.04 6.46
N LEU A 10 -7.97 -7.21 6.39
CA LEU A 10 -8.36 -7.79 5.10
C LEU A 10 -9.34 -6.90 4.35
N ALA A 11 -10.35 -6.37 5.03
CA ALA A 11 -11.36 -5.50 4.41
C ALA A 11 -10.74 -4.21 3.87
N GLU A 12 -9.86 -3.57 4.65
CA GLU A 12 -9.12 -2.38 4.23
C GLU A 12 -8.27 -2.67 3.00
N LEU A 13 -7.54 -3.79 2.98
CA LEU A 13 -6.77 -4.24 1.82
C LEU A 13 -7.62 -4.72 0.62
N GLY A 14 -8.96 -4.69 0.72
CA GLY A 14 -9.86 -5.09 -0.36
C GLY A 14 -9.99 -6.61 -0.54
N HIS A 15 -9.64 -7.41 0.47
CA HIS A 15 -9.74 -8.86 0.43
C HIS A 15 -10.89 -9.41 1.30
N THR A 16 -11.50 -10.48 0.80
CA THR A 16 -12.25 -11.43 1.63
C THR A 16 -11.28 -12.50 2.16
N GLN A 17 -11.69 -13.28 3.17
CA GLN A 17 -10.89 -14.43 3.63
C GLN A 17 -10.58 -15.41 2.48
N SER A 18 -11.55 -15.65 1.60
CA SER A 18 -11.41 -16.57 0.47
C SER A 18 -10.50 -16.02 -0.63
N SER A 19 -10.57 -14.72 -0.95
CA SER A 19 -9.66 -14.12 -1.93
C SER A 19 -8.25 -14.03 -1.38
N PHE A 20 -8.07 -13.61 -0.13
CA PHE A 20 -6.75 -13.58 0.51
C PHE A 20 -6.09 -14.96 0.55
N ALA A 21 -6.85 -16.01 0.91
CA ALA A 21 -6.38 -17.39 0.88
C ALA A 21 -5.89 -17.80 -0.52
N ARG A 22 -6.62 -17.42 -1.57
CA ARG A 22 -6.28 -17.73 -2.96
C ARG A 22 -5.01 -16.99 -3.40
N ASP A 23 -4.96 -15.68 -3.19
CA ASP A 23 -3.90 -14.80 -3.69
C ASP A 23 -2.55 -15.14 -3.04
N HIS A 24 -2.58 -15.54 -1.77
CA HIS A 24 -1.38 -15.93 -1.01
C HIS A 24 -1.15 -17.45 -0.95
N ARG A 25 -1.94 -18.25 -1.67
CA ARG A 25 -1.86 -19.72 -1.73
C ARG A 25 -1.87 -20.39 -0.34
N LEU A 26 -2.72 -19.89 0.55
CA LEU A 26 -2.90 -20.40 1.90
C LEU A 26 -4.20 -21.23 1.99
N PRO A 27 -4.26 -22.28 2.83
CA PRO A 27 -5.51 -22.99 3.07
C PRO A 27 -6.58 -22.07 3.67
N VAL A 28 -7.79 -22.08 3.13
CA VAL A 28 -8.92 -21.25 3.64
C VAL A 28 -9.16 -21.48 5.13
N ARG A 29 -9.02 -22.72 5.60
CA ARG A 29 -9.17 -23.07 7.03
C ARG A 29 -8.14 -22.36 7.91
N THR A 30 -6.92 -22.16 7.44
CA THR A 30 -5.89 -21.40 8.15
C THR A 30 -6.31 -19.95 8.32
N ILE A 31 -6.81 -19.32 7.26
CA ILE A 31 -7.30 -17.94 7.29
C ILE A 31 -8.52 -17.81 8.21
N GLN A 32 -9.45 -18.77 8.18
CA GLN A 32 -10.60 -18.80 9.08
C GLN A 32 -10.19 -18.93 10.55
N ASN A 33 -9.14 -19.72 10.85
CA ASN A 33 -8.59 -19.81 12.19
C ASN A 33 -8.00 -18.46 12.64
N TRP A 34 -7.24 -17.78 11.77
CA TRP A 34 -6.70 -16.45 12.07
C TRP A 34 -7.79 -15.40 12.28
N ALA A 35 -8.90 -15.50 11.55
CA ALA A 35 -10.06 -14.65 11.77
C ALA A 35 -10.74 -14.86 13.13
N ARG A 36 -10.47 -15.98 13.82
CA ARG A 36 -10.98 -16.24 15.18
C ARG A 36 -9.99 -15.82 16.25
N SER A 37 -8.72 -16.20 16.13
CA SER A 37 -7.71 -16.05 17.19
C SER A 37 -6.57 -15.08 16.88
N GLY A 38 -6.57 -14.48 15.69
CA GLY A 38 -5.46 -13.67 15.18
C GLY A 38 -4.46 -14.49 14.36
N PRO A 39 -3.75 -13.87 13.41
CA PRO A 39 -2.70 -14.51 12.64
C PRO A 39 -1.41 -14.65 13.45
N PRO A 40 -0.48 -15.54 13.04
CA PRO A 40 0.87 -15.57 13.56
C PRO A 40 1.55 -14.20 13.46
N GLU A 41 2.48 -13.91 14.36
CA GLU A 41 3.12 -12.60 14.47
C GLU A 41 3.75 -12.10 13.15
N HIS A 42 4.48 -12.98 12.44
CA HIS A 42 5.08 -12.62 11.16
C HIS A 42 4.03 -12.21 10.10
N MET A 43 2.85 -12.84 10.10
CA MET A 43 1.75 -12.47 9.21
C MET A 43 1.08 -11.17 9.65
N ALA A 44 0.95 -10.95 10.97
CA ALA A 44 0.49 -9.66 11.48
C ALA A 44 1.41 -8.51 11.04
N LEU A 45 2.73 -8.69 11.16
CA LEU A 45 3.73 -7.72 10.70
C LEU A 45 3.67 -7.47 9.19
N MET A 46 3.48 -8.54 8.41
CA MET A 46 3.30 -8.43 6.95
C MET A 46 2.06 -7.60 6.61
N LEU A 47 0.91 -7.91 7.20
CA LEU A 47 -0.35 -7.19 6.96
C LEU A 47 -0.26 -5.73 7.39
N SER A 48 0.33 -5.44 8.55
CA SER A 48 0.56 -4.06 8.99
C SER A 48 1.49 -3.30 8.05
N THR A 49 2.43 -3.99 7.39
CA THR A 49 3.28 -3.37 6.37
C THR A 49 2.53 -3.11 5.08
N MET A 50 1.67 -4.04 4.64
CA MET A 50 0.79 -3.86 3.49
C MET A 50 -0.17 -2.68 3.70
N LEU A 51 -0.80 -2.60 4.87
CA LEU A 51 -1.71 -1.50 5.23
C LEU A 51 -1.02 -0.13 5.18
N ARG A 52 0.20 -0.04 5.72
CA ARG A 52 0.97 1.22 5.67
C ARG A 52 1.34 1.65 4.26
N GLN A 53 1.46 0.71 3.34
CA GLN A 53 1.79 0.98 1.93
C GLN A 53 0.56 1.14 1.05
N GLN A 54 -0.64 0.96 1.60
CA GLN A 54 -1.87 1.14 0.86
C GLN A 54 -2.07 2.62 0.54
N ILE A 55 -2.30 2.91 -0.74
CA ILE A 55 -2.74 4.23 -1.17
C ILE A 55 -4.24 4.28 -0.93
N THR A 56 -4.67 5.12 -0.01
CA THR A 56 -6.10 5.34 0.25
C THR A 56 -6.73 6.12 -0.90
N PRO A 57 -7.99 5.83 -1.25
CA PRO A 57 -8.73 6.69 -2.16
C PRO A 57 -8.83 8.11 -1.56
N PRO A 58 -8.98 9.14 -2.41
CA PRO A 58 -9.12 10.51 -1.93
C PRO A 58 -10.37 10.62 -1.04
N GLY A 59 -10.26 11.41 0.03
CA GLY A 59 -11.35 11.60 0.99
C GLY A 59 -12.55 12.35 0.40
N ALA A 60 -12.30 13.20 -0.61
CA ALA A 60 -13.29 13.87 -1.44
C ALA A 60 -12.90 13.69 -2.91
N ILE A 61 -13.89 13.43 -3.76
CA ILE A 61 -13.69 13.33 -5.23
C ILE A 61 -13.62 14.73 -5.85
N GLU A 62 -14.27 15.71 -5.21
CA GLU A 62 -14.21 17.13 -5.58
C GLU A 62 -13.21 17.85 -4.66
N PHE A 63 -12.24 18.51 -5.29
CA PHE A 63 -11.25 19.31 -4.58
C PHE A 63 -11.59 20.79 -4.79
N ASP A 64 -11.71 21.54 -3.70
CA ASP A 64 -12.03 22.98 -3.75
C ASP A 64 -10.97 23.78 -4.53
N THR A 65 -9.72 23.29 -4.54
CA THR A 65 -8.59 23.88 -5.29
C THR A 65 -7.65 22.78 -5.81
N GLU A 66 -6.90 23.09 -6.86
CA GLU A 66 -5.85 22.22 -7.41
C GLU A 66 -4.75 21.93 -6.36
N ASP A 67 -4.40 22.93 -5.55
CA ASP A 67 -3.42 22.79 -4.47
C ASP A 67 -3.87 21.81 -3.38
N ALA A 68 -5.17 21.85 -3.02
CA ALA A 68 -5.75 20.91 -2.06
C ALA A 68 -5.67 19.46 -2.56
N GLY A 69 -6.05 19.23 -3.82
CA GLY A 69 -5.96 17.89 -4.44
C GLY A 69 -4.52 17.39 -4.56
N THR A 70 -3.59 18.27 -4.92
CA THR A 70 -2.16 17.92 -5.01
C THR A 70 -1.57 17.58 -3.64
N SER A 71 -1.91 18.34 -2.60
CA SER A 71 -1.47 18.09 -1.23
C SER A 71 -2.02 16.77 -0.67
N ASP A 72 -3.29 16.46 -0.95
CA ASP A 72 -3.91 15.19 -0.53
C ASP A 72 -3.28 13.99 -1.24
N ALA A 73 -3.10 14.09 -2.56
CA ALA A 73 -2.40 13.07 -3.34
C ALA A 73 -0.96 12.86 -2.87
N ALA A 74 -0.21 13.94 -2.59
CA ALA A 74 1.15 13.85 -2.07
C ALA A 74 1.20 13.10 -0.74
N ARG A 75 0.25 13.37 0.17
CA ARG A 75 0.14 12.67 1.46
C ARG A 75 -0.18 11.19 1.29
N ALA A 76 -1.14 10.86 0.42
CA ALA A 76 -1.52 9.47 0.15
C ALA A 76 -0.38 8.66 -0.48
N LEU A 77 0.48 9.29 -1.27
CA LEU A 77 1.59 8.63 -1.97
C LEU A 77 2.91 8.59 -1.17
N ASP A 78 3.08 9.44 -0.17
CA ASP A 78 4.36 9.68 0.52
C ASP A 78 5.02 8.38 1.03
N VAL A 79 4.28 7.53 1.75
CA VAL A 79 4.83 6.29 2.33
C VAL A 79 5.31 5.32 1.24
N THR A 80 4.56 5.22 0.14
CA THR A 80 4.89 4.34 -0.99
C THR A 80 6.13 4.86 -1.73
N LEU A 81 6.20 6.16 -2.01
CA LEU A 81 7.34 6.77 -2.70
C LEU A 81 8.61 6.73 -1.85
N ARG A 82 8.49 6.96 -0.53
CA ARG A 82 9.61 6.76 0.41
C ARG A 82 10.10 5.32 0.40
N SER A 83 9.20 4.35 0.42
CA SER A 83 9.56 2.92 0.37
C SER A 83 10.30 2.57 -0.93
N VAL A 84 9.87 3.12 -2.07
CA VAL A 84 10.57 2.96 -3.36
C VAL A 84 11.97 3.56 -3.30
N LEU A 85 12.12 4.80 -2.84
CA LEU A 85 13.42 5.45 -2.71
C LEU A 85 14.37 4.68 -1.77
N GLN A 86 13.87 4.22 -0.61
CA GLN A 86 14.65 3.42 0.33
C GLN A 86 15.11 2.08 -0.27
N ARG A 87 14.27 1.42 -1.06
CA ARG A 87 14.67 0.18 -1.75
C ARG A 87 15.74 0.44 -2.81
N ALA A 88 15.62 1.54 -3.57
CA ALA A 88 16.61 1.92 -4.56
C ALA A 88 17.97 2.23 -3.90
N THR A 89 17.99 2.99 -2.81
CA THR A 89 19.24 3.31 -2.10
C THR A 89 19.89 2.08 -1.48
N ARG A 90 19.09 1.16 -0.91
CA ARG A 90 19.59 -0.13 -0.42
C ARG A 90 20.19 -1.02 -1.52
N ALA A 91 19.70 -0.89 -2.74
CA ALA A 91 20.25 -1.57 -3.91
C ALA A 91 21.51 -0.89 -4.47
N GLY A 92 21.99 0.19 -3.84
CA GLY A 92 23.24 0.88 -4.20
C GLY A 92 23.07 2.11 -5.11
N TRP A 93 21.84 2.51 -5.43
CA TRP A 93 21.61 3.71 -6.23
C TRP A 93 21.82 4.98 -5.40
N PRO A 94 22.54 6.00 -5.90
CA PRO A 94 22.54 7.32 -5.29
C PRO A 94 21.11 7.86 -5.19
N ARG A 95 20.79 8.53 -4.08
CA ARG A 95 19.43 8.97 -3.79
C ARG A 95 18.91 9.94 -4.85
N GLU A 96 19.76 10.83 -5.31
CA GLU A 96 19.48 11.86 -6.31
C GLU A 96 19.17 11.22 -7.67
N VAL A 97 19.91 10.17 -8.03
CA VAL A 97 19.70 9.41 -9.27
C VAL A 97 18.36 8.66 -9.22
N ALA A 98 18.04 8.01 -8.10
CA ALA A 98 16.76 7.33 -7.91
C ALA A 98 15.58 8.32 -7.96
N ALA A 99 15.72 9.50 -7.33
CA ALA A 99 14.72 10.56 -7.38
C ALA A 99 14.52 11.12 -8.80
N ALA A 100 15.61 11.41 -9.53
CA ALA A 100 15.54 11.87 -10.92
C ALA A 100 14.87 10.83 -11.83
N GLY A 101 15.13 9.54 -11.62
CA GLY A 101 14.45 8.46 -12.33
C GLY A 101 12.94 8.44 -12.07
N ALA A 102 12.52 8.61 -10.81
CA ALA A 102 11.10 8.69 -10.45
C ALA A 102 10.40 9.91 -11.09
N ILE A 103 11.01 11.09 -11.02
CA ILE A 103 10.50 12.32 -11.67
C ILE A 103 10.32 12.11 -13.18
N THR A 104 11.33 11.53 -13.83
CA THR A 104 11.28 11.22 -15.27
C THR A 104 10.13 10.27 -15.60
N TRP A 105 9.92 9.25 -14.78
CA TRP A 105 8.80 8.31 -14.97
C TRP A 105 7.45 9.01 -14.82
N PHE A 106 7.26 9.85 -13.79
CA PHE A 106 6.03 10.63 -13.60
C PHE A 106 5.75 11.57 -14.78
N ALA A 107 6.77 12.28 -15.27
CA ALA A 107 6.65 13.15 -16.43
C ALA A 107 6.16 12.39 -17.67
N ARG A 108 6.64 11.15 -17.89
CA ARG A 108 6.15 10.29 -18.99
C ARG A 108 4.70 9.88 -18.82
N GLN A 109 4.24 9.59 -17.60
CA GLN A 109 2.82 9.27 -17.36
C GLN A 109 1.90 10.46 -17.69
N LEU A 110 2.35 11.68 -17.39
CA LEU A 110 1.61 12.91 -17.74
C LEU A 110 1.62 13.16 -19.26
N ALA A 111 2.74 12.91 -19.93
CA ALA A 111 2.84 13.09 -21.38
C ALA A 111 2.00 12.07 -22.18
N ASN A 112 1.84 10.85 -21.66
CA ASN A 112 1.06 9.78 -22.29
C ASN A 112 -0.46 9.88 -22.09
N LYS A 113 -0.98 10.93 -21.43
CA LYS A 113 -2.43 11.19 -21.27
C LYS A 113 -3.10 11.78 -22.52
N ARG A 114 -2.62 11.47 -23.73
CA ARG A 114 -3.24 11.89 -25.00
C ARG A 114 -3.97 10.73 -25.67
#